data_AF-A0A5M8SJ17-F1
#
_entry.id   AF-A0A5M8SJ17-F1
#
_cell.length_a   1.000
_cell.length_b   1.000
_cell.length_c   1.000
_cell.angle_alpha   90.00
_cell.angle_beta   90.00
_cell.angle_gamma   90.00
#
_symmetry.space_group_name_H-M   'P 1'
#
loop_
_entity.id
_entity.type
_entity.pdbx_description
1 polymer ?
#
loop_
_entity_poly.entity_id
_entity_poly.type
_entity_poly.pdbx_seq_one_letter_code
_entity_poly.pdbx_strand_id
1 'polypeptide(L)'
;MTQTAIQEPVRQRVPAWVNLVVIVSAVLMGAGAVIALVNPAMLVDPHAEINAAVRTYAGYLTARNGVLAVVMLVLLMVGARRALGNLVALVGLIQLFDFVVDCAEARWQVAAGVLVLGILLLMAAGRLAGAAFWRRAAWG
;
A
#
# COMPACT_ATOMS: atom_id res chain seq x y z
N MET A 1 33.40 -36.81 -18.84
CA MET A 1 32.62 -35.76 -19.52
C MET A 1 31.43 -35.43 -18.63
N THR A 2 31.59 -34.43 -17.76
CA THR A 2 30.61 -34.07 -16.73
C THR A 2 29.84 -32.86 -17.25
N GLN A 3 28.56 -33.06 -17.59
CA GLN A 3 27.67 -32.02 -18.09
C GLN A 3 27.53 -30.91 -17.03
N THR A 4 28.16 -29.77 -17.29
CA THR A 4 27.85 -28.49 -16.64
C THR A 4 26.47 -28.05 -17.12
N ALA A 5 25.45 -28.40 -16.34
CA ALA A 5 24.13 -27.82 -16.47
C ALA A 5 24.25 -26.30 -16.28
N ILE A 6 24.21 -25.55 -17.37
CA ILE A 6 24.00 -24.11 -17.35
C ILE A 6 22.62 -23.90 -16.73
N GLN A 7 22.58 -23.66 -15.42
CA GLN A 7 21.39 -23.17 -14.74
C GLN A 7 21.13 -21.78 -15.33
N GLU A 8 20.25 -21.70 -16.34
CA GLU A 8 19.71 -20.42 -16.78
C GLU A 8 19.16 -19.72 -15.52
N PRO A 9 19.53 -18.47 -15.25
CA PRO A 9 18.96 -17.75 -14.13
C PRO A 9 17.47 -17.66 -14.41
N VAL A 10 16.67 -18.45 -13.66
CA VAL A 10 15.21 -18.40 -13.71
C VAL A 10 14.86 -16.95 -13.42
N ARG A 11 14.59 -16.20 -14.48
CA ARG A 11 14.25 -14.79 -14.43
C ARG A 11 12.90 -14.74 -13.74
N GLN A 12 12.90 -14.73 -12.41
CA GLN A 12 11.67 -14.77 -11.60
C GLN A 12 10.83 -13.57 -12.03
N ARG A 13 9.83 -13.86 -12.87
CA ARG A 13 8.85 -12.86 -13.29
C ARG A 13 8.03 -12.53 -12.06
N VAL A 14 7.86 -11.24 -11.81
CA VAL A 14 6.96 -10.78 -10.76
C VAL A 14 5.57 -11.35 -11.06
N PRO A 15 4.94 -12.07 -10.11
CA PRO A 15 3.62 -12.63 -10.32
C PRO A 15 2.60 -11.54 -10.67
N ALA A 16 1.71 -11.78 -11.63
CA ALA A 16 0.74 -10.79 -12.07
C ALA A 16 -0.18 -10.27 -10.95
N TRP A 17 -0.47 -11.13 -9.95
CA TRP A 17 -1.26 -10.75 -8.78
C TRP A 17 -0.59 -9.66 -7.93
N VAL A 18 0.76 -9.61 -7.88
CA VAL A 18 1.50 -8.57 -7.15
C VAL A 18 1.24 -7.21 -7.78
N ASN A 19 1.32 -7.14 -9.12
CA ASN A 19 1.01 -5.92 -9.85
C ASN A 19 -0.45 -5.50 -9.64
N LEU A 20 -1.38 -6.46 -9.68
CA LEU A 20 -2.80 -6.19 -9.45
C LEU A 20 -3.04 -5.61 -8.05
N VAL A 21 -2.46 -6.20 -7.00
CA VAL A 21 -2.56 -5.68 -5.62
C VAL A 21 -2.00 -4.26 -5.52
N VAL A 22 -0.80 -4.01 -6.07
CA VAL A 22 -0.18 -2.67 -6.07
C VAL A 22 -1.06 -1.64 -6.77
N ILE A 23 -1.63 -1.99 -7.93
CA ILE A 23 -2.50 -1.10 -8.70
C ILE A 23 -3.80 -0.83 -7.92
N VAL A 24 -4.46 -1.87 -7.41
CA VAL A 24 -5.70 -1.73 -6.64
C VAL A 24 -5.47 -0.87 -5.40
N SER A 25 -4.40 -1.12 -4.64
CA SER A 25 -4.05 -0.31 -3.47
C SER A 25 -3.78 1.15 -3.86
N ALA A 26 -3.03 1.41 -4.93
CA ALA A 26 -2.78 2.77 -5.39
C ALA A 26 -4.06 3.49 -5.82
N VAL A 27 -4.96 2.80 -6.52
CA VAL A 27 -6.27 3.34 -6.93
C VAL A 27 -7.13 3.66 -5.71
N LEU A 28 -7.21 2.75 -4.73
CA LEU A 28 -8.00 2.95 -3.52
C LEU A 28 -7.44 4.09 -2.64
N MET A 29 -6.12 4.18 -2.49
CA MET A 29 -5.47 5.28 -1.77
C MET A 29 -5.69 6.61 -2.49
N GLY A 30 -5.58 6.63 -3.82
CA GLY A 30 -5.87 7.81 -4.65
C GLY A 30 -7.33 8.25 -4.54
N ALA A 31 -8.27 7.30 -4.61
CA ALA A 31 -9.70 7.57 -4.43
C ALA A 31 -9.98 8.14 -3.03
N GLY A 32 -9.42 7.54 -1.98
CA GLY A 32 -9.54 8.05 -0.60
C GLY A 32 -8.98 9.47 -0.45
N ALA A 33 -7.84 9.76 -1.10
CA ALA A 33 -7.25 11.10 -1.11
C ALA A 33 -8.15 12.14 -1.80
N VAL A 34 -8.74 11.77 -2.95
CA VAL A 34 -9.68 12.64 -3.68
C VAL A 34 -10.96 12.87 -2.87
N ILE A 35 -11.53 11.82 -2.26
CA ILE A 35 -12.73 11.94 -1.42
C ILE A 35 -12.46 12.87 -0.23
N ALA A 36 -11.31 12.72 0.44
CA ALA A 36 -10.90 13.58 1.54
C ALA A 36 -10.75 15.06 1.14
N LEU A 37 -10.37 15.34 -0.11
CA LEU A 37 -10.19 16.70 -0.62
C LEU A 37 -11.50 17.34 -1.10
N VAL A 38 -12.35 16.56 -1.76
CA VAL A 38 -13.61 17.06 -2.37
C VAL A 38 -14.75 17.11 -1.36
N ASN A 39 -14.82 16.15 -0.44
CA ASN A 39 -15.94 16.04 0.50
C ASN A 39 -15.48 15.62 1.92
N PRO A 40 -14.80 16.52 2.66
CA PRO A 40 -14.30 16.22 4.01
C PRO A 40 -15.42 15.90 5.01
N ALA A 41 -16.68 16.23 4.69
CA ALA A 41 -17.85 15.88 5.47
C ALA A 41 -18.14 14.36 5.52
N MET A 42 -17.63 13.56 4.58
CA MET A 42 -17.74 12.09 4.65
C MET A 42 -16.74 11.43 5.62
N LEU A 43 -15.78 12.19 6.16
CA LEU A 43 -14.81 11.71 7.16
C LEU A 43 -15.22 12.04 8.60
N VAL A 44 -16.37 12.69 8.78
CA VAL A 44 -16.87 13.15 10.08
C VAL A 44 -18.32 12.68 10.25
N ASP A 45 -18.69 12.36 11.48
CA ASP A 45 -20.08 12.06 11.86
C ASP A 45 -21.03 13.16 11.31
N PRO A 46 -22.21 12.84 10.74
CA PRO A 46 -23.13 13.84 10.16
C PRO A 46 -23.55 14.96 11.12
N HIS A 47 -23.30 14.79 12.42
CA HIS A 47 -23.63 15.73 13.49
C HIS A 47 -22.43 16.49 14.07
N ALA A 48 -21.21 16.24 13.63
CA ALA A 48 -20.02 16.94 14.13
C ALA A 48 -19.66 18.17 13.26
N GLU A 49 -19.35 19.29 13.93
CA GLU A 49 -18.97 20.53 13.25
C GLU A 49 -17.69 20.34 12.42
N ILE A 50 -17.75 20.74 11.14
CA ILE A 50 -16.59 20.80 10.25
C ILE A 50 -15.71 21.98 10.69
N ASN A 51 -14.92 21.76 11.74
CA ASN A 51 -13.99 22.76 12.26
C ASN A 51 -12.70 22.82 11.41
N ALA A 52 -11.92 23.89 11.52
CA ALA A 52 -10.68 24.08 10.75
C ALA A 52 -9.66 22.95 10.96
N ALA A 53 -9.70 22.27 12.12
CA ALA A 53 -8.89 21.10 12.43
C ALA A 53 -9.20 19.89 11.52
N VAL A 54 -10.48 19.61 11.25
CA VAL A 54 -10.93 18.53 10.36
C VAL A 54 -10.41 18.77 8.94
N ARG A 55 -10.49 20.00 8.46
CA ARG A 55 -10.03 20.38 7.11
C ARG A 55 -8.52 20.21 6.96
N THR A 56 -7.77 20.53 8.02
CA THR A 56 -6.31 20.35 8.06
C THR A 56 -5.93 18.87 8.10
N TYR A 57 -6.64 18.07 8.90
CA TYR A 57 -6.44 16.63 8.98
C TYR A 57 -6.78 15.91 7.66
N ALA A 58 -7.90 16.26 7.03
CA ALA A 58 -8.29 15.75 5.72
C ALA A 58 -7.25 16.09 4.64
N GLY A 59 -6.74 17.33 4.63
CA GLY A 59 -5.67 17.74 3.71
C GLY A 59 -4.37 16.95 3.89
N TYR A 60 -3.98 16.64 5.13
CA TYR A 60 -2.80 15.80 5.41
C TYR A 60 -3.00 14.36 4.92
N LEU A 61 -4.19 13.79 5.17
CA LEU A 61 -4.57 12.45 4.69
C LEU A 61 -4.55 12.37 3.16
N THR A 62 -5.09 13.39 2.48
CA THR A 62 -5.02 13.51 1.01
C THR A 62 -3.57 13.53 0.55
N ALA A 63 -2.74 14.41 1.11
CA ALA A 63 -1.35 14.53 0.69
C ALA A 63 -0.59 13.21 0.89
N ARG A 64 -0.72 12.57 2.06
CA ARG A 64 -0.07 11.30 2.37
C ARG A 64 -0.49 10.18 1.42
N ASN A 65 -1.79 9.91 1.33
CA ASN A 65 -2.29 8.77 0.56
C ASN A 65 -2.18 9.01 -0.96
N GLY A 66 -2.35 10.25 -1.42
CA GLY A 66 -2.17 10.63 -2.82
C GLY A 66 -0.71 10.51 -3.27
N VAL A 67 0.23 11.02 -2.48
CA VAL A 67 1.67 10.91 -2.80
C VAL A 67 2.11 9.45 -2.82
N LEU A 68 1.73 8.65 -1.81
CA LEU A 68 2.07 7.22 -1.77
C LEU A 68 1.53 6.47 -2.99
N ALA A 69 0.28 6.74 -3.40
CA ALA A 69 -0.32 6.15 -4.60
C ALA A 69 0.48 6.48 -5.87
N VAL A 70 0.81 7.76 -6.06
CA VAL A 70 1.58 8.22 -7.24
C VAL A 70 2.96 7.58 -7.26
N VAL A 71 3.68 7.59 -6.13
CA VAL A 71 5.03 7.02 -6.07
C VAL A 71 5.00 5.50 -6.31
N MET A 72 4.01 4.77 -5.77
CA MET A 72 3.84 3.34 -6.08
C MET A 72 3.65 3.08 -7.58
N LEU A 73 2.78 3.86 -8.25
CA LEU A 73 2.56 3.73 -9.68
C LEU A 73 3.81 4.07 -10.50
N VAL A 74 4.53 5.13 -10.13
CA VAL A 74 5.79 5.51 -10.79
C VAL A 74 6.84 4.40 -10.64
N LEU A 75 7.04 3.88 -9.44
CA LEU A 75 8.00 2.80 -9.20
C LEU A 75 7.61 1.50 -9.92
N LEU A 76 6.31 1.23 -10.05
CA LEU A 76 5.79 0.12 -10.84
C LEU A 76 6.08 0.31 -12.34
N MET A 77 5.84 1.50 -12.88
CA MET A 77 6.09 1.83 -14.29
C MET A 77 7.58 1.80 -14.66
N VAL A 78 8.44 2.35 -13.80
CA VAL A 78 9.90 2.33 -13.97
C VAL A 78 10.48 0.91 -13.76
N GLY A 79 9.70 0.00 -13.18
CA GLY A 79 10.14 -1.36 -12.90
C GLY A 79 11.20 -1.44 -11.80
N ALA A 80 11.27 -0.44 -10.92
CA ALA A 80 12.22 -0.35 -9.80
C ALA A 80 11.81 -1.29 -8.65
N ARG A 81 11.84 -2.60 -8.90
CA ARG A 81 11.26 -3.66 -8.03
C ARG A 81 11.70 -3.58 -6.58
N ARG A 82 12.96 -3.19 -6.34
CA ARG A 82 13.55 -3.11 -5.00
C ARG A 82 12.98 -1.93 -4.20
N ALA A 83 12.96 -0.75 -4.82
CA ALA A 83 12.35 0.45 -4.25
C ALA A 83 10.83 0.27 -4.07
N LEU A 84 10.17 -0.34 -5.08
CA LEU A 84 8.75 -0.68 -5.01
C LEU A 84 8.47 -1.64 -3.85
N GLY A 85 9.28 -2.69 -3.67
CA GLY A 85 9.13 -3.64 -2.56
C GLY A 85 9.22 -2.97 -1.19
N ASN A 86 10.20 -2.08 -1.00
CA ASN A 86 10.34 -1.33 0.26
C ASN A 86 9.13 -0.42 0.50
N LEU A 87 8.68 0.29 -0.53
CA LEU A 87 7.53 1.19 -0.42
C LEU A 87 6.24 0.41 -0.15
N VAL A 88 6.03 -0.70 -0.85
CA VAL A 88 4.88 -1.60 -0.66
C VAL A 88 4.87 -2.21 0.75
N ALA A 89 6.03 -2.56 1.30
CA ALA A 89 6.13 -3.01 2.68
C ALA A 89 5.72 -1.90 3.66
N LEU A 90 6.22 -0.68 3.45
CA LEU A 90 5.88 0.48 4.27
C LEU A 90 4.38 0.80 4.20
N VAL A 91 3.79 0.79 3.01
CA VAL A 91 2.35 1.01 2.81
C VAL A 91 1.54 -0.09 3.49
N GLY A 92 1.96 -1.35 3.39
CA GLY A 92 1.31 -2.46 4.09
C GLY A 92 1.31 -2.29 5.61
N LEU A 93 2.41 -1.82 6.19
CA LEU A 93 2.50 -1.50 7.63
C LEU A 93 1.61 -0.31 8.02
N ILE A 94 1.58 0.72 7.17
CA ILE A 94 0.68 1.87 7.35
C ILE A 94 -0.78 1.41 7.36
N GLN A 95 -1.18 0.53 6.45
CA GLN A 95 -2.52 -0.06 6.41
C GLN A 95 -2.85 -0.80 7.71
N LEU A 96 -1.90 -1.53 8.30
CA LEU A 96 -2.14 -2.17 9.60
C LEU A 96 -2.36 -1.15 10.72
N PHE A 97 -1.68 0.00 10.68
CA PHE A 97 -1.94 1.07 11.64
C PHE A 97 -3.31 1.72 11.40
N ASP A 98 -3.65 2.00 10.14
CA ASP A 98 -4.97 2.52 9.76
C ASP A 98 -6.09 1.57 10.22
N PHE A 99 -5.89 0.25 10.13
CA PHE A 99 -6.85 -0.75 10.66
C PHE A 99 -7.09 -0.60 12.16
N VAL A 100 -6.05 -0.33 12.96
CA VAL A 100 -6.19 -0.11 14.40
C VAL A 100 -7.01 1.15 14.67
N VAL A 101 -6.75 2.22 13.91
CA VAL A 101 -7.51 3.48 14.00
C VAL A 101 -8.97 3.26 13.59
N ASP A 102 -9.23 2.59 12.47
CA ASP A 102 -10.58 2.29 11.98
C ASP A 102 -11.37 1.43 12.97
N CYS A 103 -10.71 0.48 13.65
CA CYS A 103 -11.33 -0.29 14.73
C CYS A 103 -11.71 0.60 15.92
N ALA A 104 -10.84 1.54 16.31
CA ALA A 104 -11.10 2.47 17.40
C ALA A 104 -12.26 3.44 17.09
N GLU A 105 -12.39 3.85 15.82
CA GLU A 105 -13.50 4.68 15.32
C GLU A 105 -14.77 3.86 15.01
N ALA A 106 -14.79 2.55 15.28
CA ALA A 106 -15.90 1.63 14.99
C ALA A 106 -16.29 1.55 13.49
N ARG A 107 -15.35 1.84 12.58
CA ARG A 107 -15.52 1.83 11.12
C ARG A 107 -15.27 0.45 10.54
N TRP A 108 -16.02 -0.55 11.01
CA TRP A 108 -15.80 -1.98 10.72
C TRP A 108 -15.73 -2.33 9.23
N GLN A 109 -16.50 -1.65 8.39
CA GLN A 109 -16.52 -1.85 6.93
C GLN A 109 -15.18 -1.46 6.28
N VAL A 110 -14.59 -0.34 6.72
CA VAL A 110 -13.30 0.15 6.21
C VAL A 110 -12.16 -0.69 6.80
N ALA A 111 -12.23 -0.97 8.10
CA ALA A 111 -11.25 -1.77 8.82
C ALA A 111 -10.97 -3.12 8.14
N ALA A 112 -12.00 -3.86 7.76
CA ALA A 112 -11.85 -5.16 7.10
C ALA A 112 -11.09 -5.04 5.75
N GLY A 113 -11.43 -4.03 4.94
CA GLY A 113 -10.77 -3.80 3.65
C GLY A 113 -9.30 -3.40 3.81
N VAL A 114 -9.03 -2.48 4.74
CA VAL A 114 -7.68 -1.98 5.07
C VAL A 114 -6.79 -3.12 5.58
N LEU A 115 -7.33 -4.02 6.42
CA LEU A 115 -6.60 -5.19 6.91
C LEU A 115 -6.21 -6.15 5.79
N VAL A 116 -7.18 -6.51 4.92
CA VAL A 116 -6.94 -7.43 3.80
C VAL A 116 -5.89 -6.86 2.85
N LEU A 117 -6.00 -5.58 2.50
CA LEU A 117 -5.03 -4.90 1.64
C LEU A 117 -3.65 -4.83 2.29
N GLY A 118 -3.57 -4.53 3.59
CA GLY A 118 -2.31 -4.51 4.33
C GLY A 118 -1.58 -5.85 4.26
N ILE A 119 -2.29 -6.94 4.51
CA ILE A 119 -1.73 -8.30 4.43
C ILE A 119 -1.28 -8.63 3.00
N LEU A 120 -2.09 -8.31 1.99
CA LEU A 120 -1.75 -8.55 0.59
C LEU A 120 -0.52 -7.74 0.15
N LEU A 121 -0.39 -6.48 0.57
CA LEU A 121 0.77 -5.63 0.30
C LEU A 121 2.03 -6.19 0.97
N LEU A 122 1.95 -6.64 2.21
CA LEU A 122 3.09 -7.26 2.90
C LEU A 122 3.54 -8.56 2.21
N MET A 123 2.60 -9.38 1.74
CA MET A 123 2.94 -10.56 0.93
C MET A 123 3.54 -10.19 -0.43
N ALA A 124 3.01 -9.15 -1.08
CA ALA A 124 3.52 -8.60 -2.32
C ALA A 124 4.96 -8.07 -2.17
N ALA A 125 5.26 -7.37 -1.08
CA ALA A 125 6.60 -6.90 -0.76
C ALA A 125 7.60 -8.07 -0.63
N GLY A 126 7.22 -9.12 0.10
CA GLY A 126 8.06 -10.32 0.22
C GLY A 126 8.33 -11.01 -1.12
N ARG A 127 7.38 -10.95 -2.06
CA ARG A 127 7.58 -11.48 -3.41
C ARG A 127 8.42 -10.58 -4.31
N LEU A 128 8.34 -9.26 -4.13
CA LEU A 128 9.21 -8.30 -4.83
C LEU A 128 10.66 -8.37 -4.35
N ALA A 129 10.88 -8.69 -3.07
CA ALA A 129 12.21 -8.83 -2.47
C ALA A 129 12.85 -10.23 -2.65
N GLY A 130 12.10 -11.23 -3.14
CA GLY A 130 12.58 -12.61 -3.30
C GLY A 130 12.68 -13.41 -1.98
N ALA A 131 12.38 -12.78 -0.84
CA ALA A 131 12.28 -13.38 0.48
C ALA A 131 11.21 -12.64 1.29
N ALA A 132 10.59 -13.31 2.27
CA ALA A 132 9.58 -12.66 3.11
C ALA A 132 10.13 -11.37 3.74
N PHE A 133 9.32 -10.30 3.77
CA PHE A 133 9.78 -8.96 4.16
C PHE A 133 10.37 -8.90 5.58
N TRP A 134 10.03 -9.86 6.46
CA TRP A 134 10.59 -9.96 7.81
C TRP A 134 11.97 -10.60 7.90
N ARG A 135 12.53 -11.15 6.81
CA ARG A 135 13.87 -11.76 6.80
C ARG A 135 14.93 -10.74 6.36
N ARG A 136 16.09 -10.73 7.03
CA ARG A 136 17.26 -9.90 6.62
C ARG A 136 17.66 -10.08 5.16
N ALA A 137 17.48 -11.28 4.61
CA ALA A 137 17.73 -11.58 3.19
C ALA A 137 16.87 -10.75 2.21
N ALA A 138 15.75 -10.18 2.65
CA ALA A 138 14.92 -9.29 1.84
C ALA A 138 15.50 -7.87 1.70
N TRP A 139 16.50 -7.51 2.52
CA TRP A 139 17.02 -6.14 2.64
C TRP A 139 18.52 -6.00 2.33
N GLY A 140 19.22 -7.12 2.05
CA GLY A 140 20.68 -7.17 1.77
C GLY A 140 21.01 -7.08 0.29
#